data_AF-A0A7Y0DRU5-F1
#
_entry.id   AF-A0A7Y0DRU5-F1
#
_cell.length_a   1.000
_cell.length_b   1.000
_cell.length_c   1.000
_cell.angle_alpha   90.00
_cell.angle_beta   90.00
_cell.angle_gamma   90.00
#
_symmetry.space_group_name_H-M   'P 1'
#
loop_
_entity.id
_entity.type
_entity.pdbx_description
1 polymer ?
#
loop_
_entity_poly.entity_id
_entity_poly.type
_entity_poly.pdbx_seq_one_letter_code
_entity_poly.pdbx_strand_id
1 'polypeptide(L)'
;MDAEQQIQNAIDTKQKINVIYNGGSMSGQSRVLGPISIKGNKVRAKCYTTNALKTFLMERIQVMDENGELTKDRSSEVSQPPKVEPQQTLLDIKNAIELHFPHEQWLIELTESTKDLSIYARFKNGNPKKLPELQVCFEEYRTELEIDELTGDYKEVTIKRTKNWVVRHKKKKSAISYSYLNTAADRLFTWCKELLGNQNIEFKFLESATLKHLKTMWPTGDKTKIKRELAAYPSVYYNSALSQGMLNNEHWYFSVPYTFRDALDIKYEQRIKDKEGSMVWTQGPILKFKMGDNFSAKNNNITLQVQFGDQMGWDRDKSEMYLGSIVFDLFELIDKKYNYKQRYQCNQMELLELLINGNSLDRLTKISRSAINI
;
A
#
# COMPACT_ATOMS: atom_id res chain seq x y z
N MET A 1 11.74 36.53 -1.23
CA MET A 1 10.56 36.86 -2.06
C MET A 1 9.70 35.62 -2.20
N ASP A 2 8.39 35.78 -2.42
CA ASP A 2 7.49 34.65 -2.61
C ASP A 2 7.65 34.02 -4.01
N ALA A 3 7.51 32.71 -4.12
CA ALA A 3 7.61 31.95 -5.37
C ALA A 3 6.62 32.47 -6.42
N GLU A 4 5.40 32.77 -6.01
CA GLU A 4 4.37 33.31 -6.90
C GLU A 4 4.79 34.66 -7.51
N GLN A 5 5.35 35.55 -6.71
CA GLN A 5 5.83 36.85 -7.18
C GLN A 5 6.98 36.70 -8.19
N GLN A 6 7.91 35.79 -7.94
CA GLN A 6 9.03 35.55 -8.86
C GLN A 6 8.56 34.94 -10.19
N ILE A 7 7.58 34.02 -10.15
CA ILE A 7 6.99 33.45 -11.37
C ILE A 7 6.21 34.52 -12.14
N GLN A 8 5.46 35.37 -11.44
CA GLN A 8 4.71 36.46 -12.07
C GLN A 8 5.67 37.46 -12.75
N ASN A 9 6.73 37.87 -12.05
CA ASN A 9 7.77 38.73 -12.62
C ASN A 9 8.39 38.11 -13.88
N ALA A 10 8.68 36.80 -13.87
CA ALA A 10 9.22 36.10 -15.03
C ALA A 10 8.24 36.00 -16.22
N ILE A 11 6.93 35.93 -15.96
CA ILE A 11 5.91 36.02 -17.01
C ILE A 11 5.95 37.41 -17.65
N ASP A 12 5.99 38.46 -16.81
CA ASP A 12 5.93 39.85 -17.25
C ASP A 12 7.19 40.25 -18.03
N THR A 13 8.37 39.80 -17.57
CA THR A 13 9.66 40.06 -18.23
C THR A 13 9.97 39.05 -19.35
N LYS A 14 9.14 38.04 -19.54
CA LYS A 14 9.35 36.91 -20.48
C LYS A 14 10.68 36.17 -20.25
N GLN A 15 11.14 36.15 -19.00
CA GLN A 15 12.37 35.48 -18.61
C GLN A 15 12.14 34.02 -18.24
N LYS A 16 13.20 33.23 -18.32
CA LYS A 16 13.20 31.84 -17.85
C LYS A 16 13.54 31.82 -16.36
N ILE A 17 12.99 30.86 -15.65
CA ILE A 17 13.27 30.62 -14.24
C ILE A 17 13.78 29.21 -14.02
N ASN A 18 14.70 29.08 -13.07
CA ASN A 18 15.14 27.80 -12.54
C ASN A 18 14.27 27.45 -11.34
N VAL A 19 13.75 26.23 -11.32
CA VAL A 19 12.88 25.77 -10.24
C VAL A 19 13.22 24.34 -9.82
N ILE A 20 12.97 24.01 -8.57
CA ILE A 20 12.79 22.63 -8.13
C ILE A 20 11.29 22.34 -8.12
N TYR A 21 10.87 21.27 -8.80
CA TYR A 21 9.47 20.87 -8.83
C TYR A 21 9.24 19.58 -8.04
N ASN A 22 8.54 19.67 -6.92
CA ASN A 22 8.23 18.57 -6.00
C ASN A 22 6.96 17.81 -6.40
N GLY A 23 6.76 17.58 -7.70
CA GLY A 23 5.57 16.91 -8.23
C GLY A 23 5.85 16.00 -9.44
N GLY A 24 4.96 15.02 -9.63
CA GLY A 24 5.07 14.03 -10.71
C GLY A 24 6.17 12.99 -10.49
N SER A 25 6.50 12.21 -11.53
CA SER A 25 7.49 11.12 -11.50
C SER A 25 8.95 11.58 -11.37
N MET A 26 9.21 12.88 -11.57
CA MET A 26 10.52 13.52 -11.49
C MET A 26 10.45 14.63 -10.44
N SER A 27 10.03 14.26 -9.24
CA SER A 27 9.92 15.15 -8.08
C SER A 27 11.32 15.52 -7.56
N GLY A 28 11.51 16.75 -7.09
CA GLY A 28 12.78 17.23 -6.52
C GLY A 28 13.86 17.56 -7.56
N GLN A 29 13.58 17.36 -8.85
CA GLN A 29 14.54 17.70 -9.91
C GLN A 29 14.46 19.17 -10.31
N SER A 30 15.63 19.76 -10.56
CA SER A 30 15.76 21.11 -11.13
C SER A 30 15.24 21.15 -12.57
N ARG A 31 14.54 22.23 -12.91
CA ARG A 31 13.92 22.45 -14.21
C ARG A 31 14.05 23.91 -14.62
N VAL A 32 14.24 24.11 -15.91
CA VAL A 32 14.16 25.44 -16.52
C VAL A 32 12.77 25.62 -17.12
N LEU A 33 12.02 26.59 -16.61
CA LEU A 33 10.67 26.92 -17.08
C LEU A 33 10.64 28.28 -17.76
N GLY A 34 9.92 28.37 -18.88
CA GLY A 34 9.41 29.63 -19.42
C GLY A 34 7.94 29.75 -19.02
N PRO A 35 7.60 30.41 -17.91
CA PRO A 35 6.22 30.54 -17.45
C PRO A 35 5.42 31.43 -18.41
N ILE A 36 4.12 31.12 -18.57
CA ILE A 36 3.23 31.76 -19.55
C ILE A 36 2.03 32.41 -18.86
N SER A 37 1.44 31.73 -17.89
CA SER A 37 0.27 32.25 -17.17
C SER A 37 0.07 31.53 -15.84
N ILE A 38 -0.41 32.25 -14.83
CA ILE A 38 -0.90 31.69 -13.57
C ILE A 38 -2.44 31.68 -13.61
N LYS A 39 -3.06 30.56 -13.23
CA LYS A 39 -4.52 30.42 -13.06
C LYS A 39 -4.82 29.66 -11.78
N GLY A 40 -5.12 30.40 -10.70
CA GLY A 40 -5.19 29.82 -9.35
C GLY A 40 -3.86 29.16 -8.99
N ASN A 41 -3.89 27.97 -8.40
CA ASN A 41 -2.69 27.21 -8.01
C ASN A 41 -1.95 26.52 -9.20
N LYS A 42 -2.17 26.96 -10.45
CA LYS A 42 -1.60 26.32 -11.64
C LYS A 42 -0.78 27.30 -12.46
N VAL A 43 0.45 26.91 -12.77
CA VAL A 43 1.37 27.62 -13.66
C VAL A 43 1.44 26.88 -14.99
N ARG A 44 0.99 27.51 -16.08
CA ARG A 44 1.24 27.01 -17.43
C ARG A 44 2.61 27.48 -17.88
N ALA A 45 3.50 26.58 -18.28
CA ALA A 45 4.87 26.91 -18.66
C ALA A 45 5.41 25.99 -19.76
N LYS A 46 6.34 26.50 -20.57
CA LYS A 46 7.19 25.66 -21.42
C LYS A 46 8.34 25.11 -20.57
N CYS A 47 8.39 23.80 -20.42
CA CYS A 47 9.46 23.13 -19.69
C CYS A 47 10.59 22.80 -20.66
N TYR A 48 11.73 23.49 -20.54
CA TYR A 48 12.85 23.32 -21.46
C TYR A 48 13.56 21.97 -21.27
N THR A 49 13.55 21.42 -20.05
CA THR A 49 14.10 20.08 -19.78
C THR A 49 13.41 18.96 -20.58
N THR A 50 12.10 19.10 -20.84
CA THR A 50 11.33 18.09 -21.58
C THR A 50 10.81 18.59 -22.93
N ASN A 51 11.22 19.80 -23.32
CA ASN A 51 10.76 20.54 -24.49
C ASN A 51 9.23 20.48 -24.73
N ALA A 52 8.43 20.62 -23.66
CA ALA A 52 6.98 20.45 -23.73
C ALA A 52 6.23 21.54 -22.93
N LEU A 53 5.04 21.91 -23.39
CA LEU A 53 4.09 22.74 -22.64
C LEU A 53 3.42 21.91 -21.55
N LYS A 54 3.56 22.34 -20.30
CA LYS A 54 3.04 21.63 -19.13
C LYS A 54 2.35 22.59 -18.17
N THR A 55 1.54 22.01 -17.29
CA THR A 55 0.92 22.72 -16.19
C THR A 55 1.54 22.21 -14.89
N PHE A 56 2.09 23.11 -14.11
CA PHE A 56 2.70 22.85 -12.81
C PHE A 56 1.79 23.36 -11.70
N LEU A 57 1.87 22.74 -10.53
CA LEU A 57 1.17 23.21 -9.32
C LEU A 57 2.08 24.20 -8.59
N MET A 58 1.59 25.42 -8.34
CA MET A 58 2.37 26.51 -7.72
C MET A 58 2.90 26.09 -6.35
N GLU A 59 2.07 25.45 -5.54
CA GLU A 59 2.44 24.94 -4.20
C GLU A 59 3.60 23.92 -4.19
N ARG A 60 3.94 23.33 -5.35
CA ARG A 60 5.01 22.34 -5.50
C ARG A 60 6.25 22.91 -6.21
N ILE A 61 6.28 24.21 -6.45
CA ILE A 61 7.41 24.90 -7.09
C ILE A 61 8.22 25.63 -6.03
N GLN A 62 9.52 25.37 -6.01
CA GLN A 62 10.49 26.24 -5.38
C GLN A 62 11.28 26.95 -6.47
N VAL A 63 11.27 28.27 -6.47
CA VAL A 63 12.05 29.06 -7.43
C VAL A 63 13.45 29.25 -6.88
N MET A 64 14.44 29.06 -7.74
CA MET A 64 15.84 29.29 -7.46
C MET A 64 16.23 30.67 -7.96
N ASP A 65 16.76 31.50 -7.07
CA ASP A 65 17.24 32.83 -7.43
C ASP A 65 18.65 32.80 -8.06
N GLU A 66 19.19 33.97 -8.39
CA GLU A 66 20.50 34.13 -9.03
C GLU A 66 21.67 33.69 -8.13
N ASN A 67 21.46 33.65 -6.81
CA ASN A 67 22.45 33.21 -5.83
C ASN A 67 22.33 31.71 -5.52
N GLY A 68 21.36 31.02 -6.14
CA GLY A 68 21.08 29.61 -5.88
C GLY A 68 20.23 29.35 -4.65
N GLU A 69 19.69 30.38 -3.99
CA GLU A 69 18.79 30.22 -2.86
C GLU A 69 17.38 29.86 -3.34
N LEU A 70 16.73 28.96 -2.60
CA LEU A 70 15.39 28.47 -2.92
C LEU A 70 14.33 29.23 -2.11
N THR A 71 13.21 29.56 -2.76
CA THR A 71 12.01 30.00 -2.05
C THR A 71 11.50 28.92 -1.09
N LYS A 72 10.80 29.34 -0.03
CA LYS A 72 10.24 28.45 1.02
C LYS A 72 9.51 27.25 0.40
N ASP A 73 9.82 26.06 0.89
CA ASP A 73 9.09 24.85 0.51
C ASP A 73 7.66 24.87 1.06
N ARG A 74 6.69 24.97 0.15
CA ARG A 74 5.26 24.91 0.46
C ARG A 74 4.69 23.49 0.36
N SER A 75 5.46 22.53 -0.16
CA SER A 75 5.00 21.16 -0.37
C SER A 75 4.83 20.36 0.93
N SER A 76 5.53 20.79 2.00
CA SER A 76 5.49 20.22 3.34
C SER A 76 4.27 20.64 4.18
N GLU A 77 3.59 21.73 3.83
CA GLU A 77 2.44 22.27 4.59
C GLU A 77 1.08 21.72 4.12
N VAL A 78 1.07 20.93 3.05
CA VAL A 78 -0.15 20.29 2.52
C VAL A 78 -0.25 18.88 3.14
N SER A 79 -1.35 18.60 3.85
CA SER A 79 -1.72 17.24 4.26
C SER A 79 -1.79 16.35 3.03
N GLN A 80 -0.69 15.62 2.75
CA GLN A 80 -0.67 14.69 1.64
C GLN A 80 -1.59 13.53 2.00
N PRO A 81 -2.46 13.07 1.06
CA PRO A 81 -3.14 11.81 1.26
C PRO A 81 -2.08 10.71 1.48
N PRO A 82 -2.39 9.65 2.25
CA PRO A 82 -1.46 8.55 2.44
C PRO A 82 -1.05 8.04 1.07
N LYS A 83 0.26 8.03 0.82
CA LYS A 83 0.82 7.62 -0.45
C LYS A 83 0.50 6.15 -0.65
N VAL A 84 -0.33 5.86 -1.65
CA VAL A 84 -0.63 4.47 -1.98
C VAL A 84 0.59 3.88 -2.65
N GLU A 85 1.19 2.87 -2.02
CA GLU A 85 2.32 2.20 -2.62
C GLU A 85 1.81 1.21 -3.69
N PRO A 86 2.57 0.96 -4.78
CA PRO A 86 2.10 0.12 -5.89
C PRO A 86 1.61 -1.28 -5.51
N GLN A 87 1.93 -1.76 -4.29
CA GLN A 87 1.59 -3.09 -3.79
C GLN A 87 0.23 -3.16 -3.08
N GLN A 88 -0.43 -2.02 -2.82
CA GLN A 88 -1.71 -1.97 -2.10
C GLN A 88 -2.90 -2.25 -3.02
N THR A 89 -3.86 -3.03 -2.52
CA THR A 89 -5.05 -3.50 -3.25
C THR A 89 -6.29 -2.65 -2.96
N LEU A 90 -7.39 -2.90 -3.68
CA LEU A 90 -8.69 -2.28 -3.38
C LEU A 90 -9.23 -2.69 -2.00
N LEU A 91 -8.92 -3.89 -1.52
CA LEU A 91 -9.29 -4.33 -0.18
C LEU A 91 -8.54 -3.52 0.89
N ASP A 92 -7.25 -3.26 0.68
CA ASP A 92 -6.45 -2.43 1.58
C ASP A 92 -7.00 -1.01 1.64
N ILE A 93 -7.39 -0.46 0.49
CA ILE A 93 -8.03 0.85 0.37
C ILE A 93 -9.38 0.84 1.10
N LYS A 94 -10.23 -0.19 0.89
CA LYS A 94 -11.51 -0.35 1.61
C LYS A 94 -11.28 -0.33 3.12
N ASN A 95 -10.38 -1.17 3.61
CA ASN A 95 -10.08 -1.29 5.04
C ASN A 95 -9.57 0.03 5.63
N ALA A 96 -8.77 0.78 4.86
CA ALA A 96 -8.25 2.08 5.28
C ALA A 96 -9.34 3.17 5.38
N ILE A 97 -10.40 3.09 4.57
CA ILE A 97 -11.49 4.08 4.60
C ILE A 97 -12.66 3.67 5.50
N GLU A 98 -12.96 2.38 5.62
CA GLU A 98 -14.21 1.87 6.20
C GLU A 98 -14.49 2.38 7.62
N LEU A 99 -13.46 2.49 8.45
CA LEU A 99 -13.56 3.01 9.81
C LEU A 99 -14.02 4.49 9.90
N HIS A 100 -13.90 5.24 8.81
CA HIS A 100 -14.28 6.65 8.74
C HIS A 100 -15.69 6.88 8.18
N PHE A 101 -16.36 5.82 7.71
CA PHE A 101 -17.70 5.88 7.14
C PHE A 101 -18.69 5.13 8.03
N PRO A 102 -19.43 5.82 8.92
CA PRO A 102 -20.39 5.18 9.81
C PRO A 102 -21.40 4.31 9.03
N HIS A 103 -21.54 3.05 9.45
CA HIS A 103 -22.33 2.05 8.73
C HIS A 103 -23.82 2.42 8.62
N GLU A 104 -24.35 3.22 9.56
CA GLU A 104 -25.72 3.71 9.55
C GLU A 104 -25.98 4.69 8.40
N GLN A 105 -24.94 5.40 7.96
CA GLN A 105 -25.03 6.46 6.96
C GLN A 105 -24.46 6.04 5.61
N TRP A 106 -23.59 5.03 5.58
CA TRP A 106 -22.80 4.66 4.42
C TRP A 106 -22.77 3.14 4.22
N LEU A 107 -22.60 2.74 2.97
CA LEU A 107 -22.28 1.38 2.56
C LEU A 107 -21.03 1.46 1.68
N ILE A 108 -20.02 0.66 2.01
CA ILE A 108 -18.82 0.49 1.17
C ILE A 108 -18.82 -0.93 0.65
N GLU A 109 -18.92 -1.07 -0.66
CA GLU A 109 -19.02 -2.36 -1.35
C GLU A 109 -17.78 -2.58 -2.19
N LEU A 110 -17.15 -3.75 -2.02
CA LEU A 110 -16.02 -4.21 -2.82
C LEU A 110 -16.45 -5.42 -3.63
N THR A 111 -16.34 -5.33 -4.95
CA THR A 111 -16.51 -6.47 -5.86
C THR A 111 -15.14 -6.83 -6.43
N GLU A 112 -14.50 -7.85 -5.84
CA GLU A 112 -13.13 -8.23 -6.21
C GLU A 112 -13.01 -8.73 -7.66
N SER A 113 -14.02 -9.46 -8.14
CA SER A 113 -14.03 -10.04 -9.49
C SER A 113 -13.96 -8.99 -10.60
N THR A 114 -14.64 -7.85 -10.40
CA THR A 114 -14.65 -6.71 -11.33
C THR A 114 -13.68 -5.60 -10.93
N LYS A 115 -12.96 -5.77 -9.81
CA LYS A 115 -12.08 -4.76 -9.21
C LYS A 115 -12.81 -3.42 -9.07
N ASP A 116 -13.96 -3.45 -8.40
CA ASP A 116 -14.81 -2.29 -8.14
C ASP A 116 -14.92 -2.02 -6.64
N LEU A 117 -14.67 -0.79 -6.23
CA LEU A 117 -14.91 -0.30 -4.87
C LEU A 117 -15.85 0.91 -4.95
N SER A 118 -17.04 0.75 -4.39
CA SER A 118 -18.12 1.73 -4.45
C SER A 118 -18.57 2.17 -3.06
N ILE A 119 -18.76 3.47 -2.87
CA ILE A 119 -19.22 4.10 -1.63
C ILE A 119 -20.59 4.71 -1.86
N TYR A 120 -21.60 4.19 -1.17
CA TYR A 120 -22.99 4.61 -1.25
C TYR A 120 -23.41 5.34 0.02
N ALA A 121 -24.12 6.45 -0.11
CA ALA A 121 -24.88 7.00 1.00
C ALA A 121 -26.15 6.17 1.23
N ARG A 122 -26.57 6.04 2.49
CA ARG A 122 -27.86 5.43 2.86
C ARG A 122 -28.96 6.48 2.97
N PHE A 123 -30.20 6.05 2.79
CA PHE A 123 -31.40 6.81 3.15
C PHE A 123 -31.65 6.73 4.66
N LYS A 124 -32.56 7.54 5.18
CA LYS A 124 -32.95 7.52 6.61
C LYS A 124 -33.50 6.16 7.07
N ASN A 125 -34.00 5.34 6.15
CA ASN A 125 -34.48 3.98 6.42
C ASN A 125 -33.35 2.92 6.40
N GLY A 126 -32.08 3.35 6.28
CA GLY A 126 -30.92 2.47 6.25
C GLY A 126 -30.61 1.85 4.88
N ASN A 127 -31.49 1.94 3.88
CA ASN A 127 -31.22 1.36 2.56
C ASN A 127 -30.18 2.18 1.79
N PRO A 128 -29.23 1.55 1.07
CA PRO A 128 -28.27 2.27 0.24
C PRO A 128 -28.97 2.95 -0.94
N LYS A 129 -28.46 4.09 -1.37
CA LYS A 129 -28.91 4.75 -2.60
C LYS A 129 -28.48 3.93 -3.82
N LYS A 130 -29.24 4.05 -4.92
CA LYS A 130 -29.01 3.29 -6.17
C LYS A 130 -27.67 3.59 -6.84
N LEU A 131 -27.19 4.83 -6.74
CA LEU A 131 -25.93 5.25 -7.37
C LEU A 131 -24.89 5.54 -6.29
N PRO A 132 -23.63 5.09 -6.49
CA PRO A 132 -22.55 5.41 -5.57
C PRO A 132 -22.32 6.92 -5.55
N GLU A 133 -21.99 7.44 -4.37
CA GLU A 133 -21.52 8.82 -4.22
C GLU A 133 -20.07 8.96 -4.74
N LEU A 134 -19.27 7.90 -4.54
CA LEU A 134 -17.86 7.82 -4.96
C LEU A 134 -17.53 6.37 -5.34
N GLN A 135 -16.76 6.17 -6.40
CA GLN A 135 -16.38 4.84 -6.90
C GLN A 135 -14.96 4.88 -7.47
N VAL A 136 -14.19 3.81 -7.26
CA VAL A 136 -12.99 3.50 -8.04
C VAL A 136 -13.14 2.11 -8.63
N CYS A 137 -12.90 1.96 -9.93
CA CYS A 137 -13.04 0.67 -10.60
C CYS A 137 -12.00 0.46 -11.69
N PHE A 138 -11.83 -0.79 -12.10
CA PHE A 138 -11.01 -1.17 -13.24
C PHE A 138 -11.87 -1.41 -14.48
N GLU A 139 -11.60 -0.67 -15.55
CA GLU A 139 -12.28 -0.77 -16.84
C GLU A 139 -11.23 -1.02 -17.92
N GLU A 140 -11.11 -2.25 -18.39
CA GLU A 140 -10.15 -2.55 -19.47
C GLU A 140 -10.62 -2.00 -20.82
N TYR A 141 -11.93 -1.97 -21.04
CA TYR A 141 -12.55 -1.52 -22.27
C TYR A 141 -13.56 -0.40 -21.99
N ARG A 142 -13.78 0.46 -22.98
CA ARG A 142 -14.89 1.42 -23.00
C ARG A 142 -15.58 1.36 -24.36
N THR A 143 -16.86 1.67 -24.37
CA THR A 143 -17.62 1.84 -25.61
C THR A 143 -17.66 3.32 -25.95
N GLU A 144 -17.32 3.67 -27.18
CA GLU A 144 -17.52 5.00 -27.75
C GLU A 144 -18.42 4.89 -28.98
N LEU A 145 -19.15 5.96 -29.28
CA LEU A 145 -19.91 6.07 -30.53
C LEU A 145 -19.00 6.73 -31.57
N GLU A 146 -18.68 6.00 -32.62
CA GLU A 146 -18.00 6.53 -33.81
C GLU A 146 -19.03 6.72 -34.92
N ILE A 147 -18.85 7.74 -35.76
CA ILE A 147 -19.69 7.95 -36.93
C ILE A 147 -19.08 7.13 -38.07
N ASP A 148 -19.88 6.26 -38.69
CA ASP A 148 -19.50 5.58 -39.93
C ASP A 148 -19.44 6.63 -41.06
N GLU A 149 -18.25 6.89 -41.59
CA GLU A 149 -18.06 7.94 -42.62
C GLU A 149 -18.78 7.62 -43.94
N LEU A 150 -19.14 6.36 -44.19
CA LEU A 150 -19.82 5.93 -45.41
C LEU A 150 -21.34 6.00 -45.27
N THR A 151 -21.89 5.60 -44.11
CA THR A 151 -23.35 5.55 -43.91
C THR A 151 -23.90 6.74 -43.14
N GLY A 152 -23.07 7.45 -42.38
CA GLY A 152 -23.46 8.52 -41.46
C GLY A 152 -24.09 8.02 -40.16
N ASP A 153 -24.16 6.71 -39.95
CA ASP A 153 -24.75 6.11 -38.76
C ASP A 153 -23.76 6.09 -37.59
N TYR A 154 -24.30 6.08 -36.36
CA TYR A 154 -23.49 5.86 -35.17
C TYR A 154 -23.24 4.37 -34.96
N LYS A 155 -21.97 4.01 -34.82
CA LYS A 155 -21.53 2.66 -34.49
C LYS A 155 -20.89 2.66 -33.10
N GLU A 156 -21.30 1.71 -32.27
CA GLU A 156 -20.60 1.44 -31.01
C GLU A 156 -19.29 0.72 -31.28
N VAL A 157 -18.20 1.31 -30.84
CA VAL A 157 -16.85 0.76 -30.95
C VAL A 157 -16.28 0.52 -29.56
N THR A 158 -15.81 -0.70 -29.33
CA THR A 158 -15.14 -1.08 -28.08
C THR A 158 -13.65 -0.79 -28.17
N ILE A 159 -13.18 0.10 -27.31
CA ILE A 159 -11.79 0.58 -27.30
C ILE A 159 -11.12 0.12 -26.00
N LYS A 160 -9.95 -0.51 -26.14
CA LYS A 160 -9.10 -0.85 -24.99
C LYS A 160 -8.52 0.41 -24.37
N ARG A 161 -8.68 0.58 -23.06
CA ARG A 161 -8.18 1.76 -22.35
C ARG A 161 -6.67 1.65 -22.14
N THR A 162 -6.02 2.82 -22.11
CA THR A 162 -4.62 2.98 -21.64
C THR A 162 -4.54 3.40 -20.17
N LYS A 163 -5.69 3.84 -19.62
CA LYS A 163 -5.89 4.27 -18.24
C LYS A 163 -7.13 3.56 -17.70
N ASN A 164 -6.89 2.39 -17.12
CA ASN A 164 -7.94 1.43 -16.80
C ASN A 164 -8.57 1.69 -15.43
N TRP A 165 -7.89 2.43 -14.55
CA TRP A 165 -8.43 2.80 -13.26
C TRP A 165 -9.27 4.06 -13.39
N VAL A 166 -10.56 3.99 -13.06
CA VAL A 166 -11.50 5.10 -13.21
C VAL A 166 -12.04 5.47 -11.84
N VAL A 167 -11.91 6.74 -11.47
CA VAL A 167 -12.52 7.30 -10.25
C VAL A 167 -13.70 8.17 -10.63
N ARG A 168 -14.87 7.89 -10.07
CA ARG A 168 -16.12 8.62 -10.31
C ARG A 168 -16.61 9.24 -9.02
N HIS A 169 -17.09 10.48 -9.11
CA HIS A 169 -17.75 11.15 -7.99
C HIS A 169 -19.06 11.75 -8.49
N LYS A 170 -20.16 11.42 -7.83
CA LYS A 170 -21.52 11.75 -8.30
C LYS A 170 -21.75 13.23 -8.57
N LYS A 171 -21.20 14.11 -7.73
CA LYS A 171 -21.32 15.57 -7.88
C LYS A 171 -20.34 16.20 -8.89
N LYS A 172 -19.37 15.45 -9.42
CA LYS A 172 -18.37 15.98 -10.37
C LYS A 172 -18.80 15.61 -11.79
N LYS A 173 -18.61 16.53 -12.73
CA LYS A 173 -19.11 16.39 -14.12
C LYS A 173 -18.43 15.28 -14.93
N SER A 174 -17.22 14.86 -14.55
CA SER A 174 -16.47 13.85 -15.29
C SER A 174 -15.74 12.87 -14.38
N ALA A 175 -15.70 11.62 -14.82
CA ALA A 175 -14.81 10.61 -14.27
C ALA A 175 -13.36 10.93 -14.62
N ILE A 176 -12.42 10.53 -13.77
CA ILE A 176 -10.99 10.73 -14.00
C ILE A 176 -10.33 9.35 -14.12
N SER A 177 -9.58 9.15 -15.20
CA SER A 177 -8.89 7.88 -15.47
C SER A 177 -7.38 7.97 -15.17
N TYR A 178 -6.83 6.88 -14.65
CA TYR A 178 -5.45 6.70 -14.24
C TYR A 178 -4.90 5.37 -14.77
N SER A 179 -3.59 5.31 -14.98
CA SER A 179 -2.92 4.07 -15.41
C SER A 179 -2.71 3.09 -14.24
N TYR A 180 -2.59 3.60 -13.02
CA TYR A 180 -2.23 2.81 -11.83
C TYR A 180 -3.20 3.04 -10.68
N LEU A 181 -3.46 1.98 -9.90
CA LEU A 181 -4.38 2.00 -8.76
C LEU A 181 -3.95 3.04 -7.73
N ASN A 182 -2.67 3.12 -7.40
CA ASN A 182 -2.19 4.07 -6.40
C ASN A 182 -2.55 5.52 -6.73
N THR A 183 -2.35 5.94 -7.99
CA THR A 183 -2.71 7.30 -8.42
C THR A 183 -4.23 7.53 -8.44
N ALA A 184 -5.02 6.49 -8.71
CA ALA A 184 -6.46 6.54 -8.59
C ALA A 184 -6.90 6.63 -7.11
N ALA A 185 -6.20 5.92 -6.22
CA ALA A 185 -6.47 5.89 -4.80
C ALA A 185 -6.15 7.22 -4.11
N ASP A 186 -5.08 7.92 -4.51
CA ASP A 186 -4.81 9.29 -4.04
C ASP A 186 -6.01 10.22 -4.32
N ARG A 187 -6.59 10.08 -5.52
CA ARG A 187 -7.80 10.83 -5.91
C ARG A 187 -9.01 10.41 -5.10
N LEU A 188 -9.20 9.10 -4.92
CA LEU A 188 -10.26 8.53 -4.10
C LEU A 188 -10.20 9.10 -2.68
N PHE A 189 -9.04 9.05 -2.00
CA PHE A 189 -8.88 9.57 -0.65
C PHE A 189 -9.17 11.06 -0.55
N THR A 190 -8.68 11.85 -1.51
CA THR A 190 -9.01 13.29 -1.59
C THR A 190 -10.52 13.49 -1.63
N TRP A 191 -11.22 12.71 -2.46
CA TRP A 191 -12.66 12.79 -2.57
C TRP A 191 -13.42 12.18 -1.39
N CYS A 192 -12.87 11.20 -0.69
CA CYS A 192 -13.42 10.71 0.58
C CYS A 192 -13.39 11.81 1.65
N LYS A 193 -12.28 12.56 1.77
CA LYS A 193 -12.19 13.73 2.67
C LYS A 193 -13.23 14.80 2.33
N GLU A 194 -13.41 15.09 1.04
CA GLU A 194 -14.47 16.00 0.56
C GLU A 194 -15.87 15.47 0.93
N LEU A 195 -16.11 14.16 0.76
CA LEU A 195 -17.40 13.53 1.03
C LEU A 195 -17.77 13.57 2.53
N LEU A 196 -16.79 13.33 3.40
CA LEU A 196 -16.93 13.36 4.85
C LEU A 196 -16.91 14.80 5.42
N GLY A 197 -16.61 15.80 4.59
CA GLY A 197 -16.52 17.20 5.01
C GLY A 197 -15.37 17.48 5.99
N ASN A 198 -14.34 16.62 6.02
CA ASN A 198 -13.23 16.72 6.96
C ASN A 198 -11.89 16.46 6.28
N GLN A 199 -11.12 17.55 6.09
CA GLN A 199 -9.81 17.52 5.44
C GLN A 199 -8.71 16.93 6.34
N ASN A 200 -8.94 16.89 7.65
CA ASN A 200 -7.98 16.40 8.64
C ASN A 200 -8.03 14.88 8.84
N ILE A 201 -8.92 14.17 8.14
CA ILE A 201 -8.96 12.70 8.19
C ILE A 201 -7.65 12.14 7.62
N GLU A 202 -7.06 11.20 8.36
CA GLU A 202 -5.89 10.46 7.95
C GLU A 202 -6.30 8.98 7.77
N PHE A 203 -6.35 8.51 6.52
CA PHE A 203 -6.61 7.10 6.24
C PHE A 203 -5.35 6.28 6.52
N LYS A 204 -5.50 5.14 7.21
CA LYS A 204 -4.37 4.27 7.58
C LYS A 204 -4.63 2.87 7.09
N PHE A 205 -3.66 2.31 6.36
CA PHE A 205 -3.69 0.91 5.99
C PHE A 205 -3.52 0.04 7.24
N LEU A 206 -4.37 -0.96 7.40
CA LEU A 206 -4.36 -1.88 8.53
C LEU A 206 -3.20 -2.88 8.37
N GLU A 207 -2.03 -2.49 8.87
CA GLU A 207 -0.98 -3.46 9.21
C GLU A 207 -1.52 -4.43 10.27
N SER A 208 -1.29 -5.74 10.11
CA SER A 208 -1.78 -6.72 11.09
C SER A 208 -1.26 -6.39 12.50
N ALA A 209 -2.09 -6.59 13.52
CA ALA A 209 -1.73 -6.29 14.91
C ALA A 209 -0.42 -6.97 15.33
N THR A 210 -0.19 -8.19 14.82
CA THR A 210 1.05 -8.95 14.99
C THR A 210 2.27 -8.19 14.44
N LEU A 211 2.24 -7.75 13.18
CA LEU A 211 3.38 -7.06 12.56
C LEU A 211 3.67 -5.73 13.25
N LYS A 212 2.61 -4.98 13.59
CA LYS A 212 2.73 -3.73 14.35
C LYS A 212 3.39 -3.97 15.72
N HIS A 213 2.99 -5.03 16.42
CA HIS A 213 3.57 -5.42 17.70
C HIS A 213 5.05 -5.84 17.58
N LEU A 214 5.43 -6.56 16.52
CA LEU A 214 6.84 -6.89 16.30
C LEU A 214 7.69 -5.64 16.10
N LYS A 215 7.18 -4.65 15.36
CA LYS A 215 7.88 -3.38 15.11
C LYS A 215 8.10 -2.54 16.36
N THR A 216 7.21 -2.59 17.36
CA THR A 216 7.41 -1.84 18.63
C THR A 216 8.58 -2.38 19.46
N MET A 217 9.01 -3.62 19.19
CA MET A 217 10.15 -4.25 19.85
C MET A 217 11.50 -3.95 19.16
N TRP A 218 11.49 -3.25 18.03
CA TRP A 218 12.72 -2.85 17.35
C TRP A 218 13.47 -1.78 18.16
N PRO A 219 14.81 -1.73 18.04
CA PRO A 219 15.60 -0.62 18.57
C PRO A 219 15.10 0.73 18.01
N THR A 220 14.95 1.74 18.88
CA THR A 220 14.53 3.09 18.50
C THR A 220 15.33 4.15 19.25
N GLY A 221 15.81 5.17 18.53
CA GLY A 221 16.60 6.28 19.10
C GLY A 221 17.82 5.79 19.87
N ASP A 222 17.92 6.15 21.15
CA ASP A 222 19.06 5.83 22.03
C ASP A 222 19.13 4.35 22.47
N LYS A 223 18.12 3.54 22.14
CA LYS A 223 18.05 2.12 22.55
C LYS A 223 18.67 1.25 21.47
N THR A 224 19.78 0.59 21.79
CA THR A 224 20.54 -0.28 20.86
C THR A 224 20.17 -1.75 20.93
N LYS A 225 19.23 -2.14 21.81
CA LYS A 225 18.86 -3.55 22.04
C LYS A 225 17.41 -3.81 21.65
N ILE A 226 17.22 -4.94 21.00
CA ILE A 226 15.92 -5.55 20.71
C ILE A 226 15.19 -5.82 22.04
N LYS A 227 13.91 -5.50 22.09
CA LYS A 227 13.04 -5.79 23.25
C LYS A 227 12.39 -7.16 23.09
N ARG A 228 12.00 -7.75 24.23
CA ARG A 228 11.14 -8.92 24.29
C ARG A 228 9.97 -8.63 25.20
N GLU A 229 8.77 -8.89 24.72
CA GLU A 229 7.52 -8.65 25.46
C GLU A 229 6.80 -9.98 25.75
N LEU A 230 5.71 -9.92 26.51
CA LEU A 230 4.87 -11.11 26.73
C LEU A 230 4.26 -11.53 25.39
N ALA A 231 4.26 -12.84 25.10
CA ALA A 231 3.73 -13.36 23.85
C ALA A 231 2.19 -13.23 23.81
N ALA A 232 1.70 -12.14 23.24
CA ALA A 232 0.26 -11.85 23.12
C ALA A 232 -0.29 -12.15 21.72
N TYR A 233 0.54 -12.03 20.67
CA TYR A 233 0.10 -12.09 19.27
C TYR A 233 1.09 -12.91 18.42
N PRO A 234 0.85 -14.21 18.20
CA PRO A 234 -0.23 -15.05 18.74
C PRO A 234 0.04 -15.46 20.20
N SER A 235 -1.03 -15.75 20.96
CA SER A 235 -0.88 -16.32 22.29
C SER A 235 -0.42 -17.77 22.22
N VAL A 236 0.41 -18.19 23.17
CA VAL A 236 0.99 -19.53 23.20
C VAL A 236 0.64 -20.23 24.50
N TYR A 237 0.27 -21.50 24.37
CA TYR A 237 -0.10 -22.37 25.47
C TYR A 237 0.67 -23.69 25.35
N TYR A 238 1.05 -24.27 26.48
CA TYR A 238 1.65 -25.59 26.54
C TYR A 238 1.01 -26.37 27.68
N ASN A 239 0.39 -27.50 27.35
CA ASN A 239 -0.14 -28.44 28.31
C ASN A 239 0.97 -29.46 28.63
N SER A 240 1.57 -29.34 29.82
CA SER A 240 2.62 -30.24 30.27
C SER A 240 2.14 -31.68 30.46
N ALA A 241 0.90 -31.89 30.91
CA ALA A 241 0.34 -33.22 31.12
C ALA A 241 0.18 -33.99 29.80
N LEU A 242 -0.16 -33.30 28.72
CA LEU A 242 -0.33 -33.88 27.38
C LEU A 242 0.92 -33.76 26.50
N SER A 243 1.98 -33.10 27.00
CA SER A 243 3.15 -32.72 26.21
C SER A 243 2.80 -32.01 24.90
N GLN A 244 1.70 -31.25 24.89
CA GLN A 244 1.12 -30.66 23.69
C GLN A 244 1.16 -29.13 23.78
N GLY A 245 1.82 -28.50 22.81
CA GLY A 245 1.82 -27.06 22.62
C GLY A 245 0.78 -26.62 21.61
N MET A 246 0.20 -25.44 21.83
CA MET A 246 -0.70 -24.78 20.91
C MET A 246 -0.27 -23.33 20.73
N LEU A 247 -0.37 -22.87 19.48
CA LEU A 247 -0.15 -21.48 19.09
C LEU A 247 -1.49 -20.96 18.57
N ASN A 248 -2.08 -19.98 19.24
CA ASN A 248 -3.42 -19.51 18.91
C ASN A 248 -3.39 -18.63 17.67
N ASN A 249 -3.58 -19.25 16.52
CA ASN A 249 -3.64 -18.64 15.21
C ASN A 249 -4.89 -19.07 14.45
N GLU A 250 -6.00 -19.35 15.13
CA GLU A 250 -7.24 -19.80 14.49
C GLU A 250 -7.77 -18.81 13.45
N HIS A 251 -7.47 -17.53 13.61
CA HIS A 251 -7.81 -16.46 12.67
C HIS A 251 -6.84 -16.31 11.49
N TRP A 252 -5.70 -17.03 11.47
CA TRP A 252 -4.75 -16.97 10.36
C TRP A 252 -5.22 -17.80 9.18
N TYR A 253 -4.88 -17.39 7.97
CA TYR A 253 -5.23 -18.12 6.76
C TYR A 253 -4.48 -19.47 6.65
N PHE A 254 -3.19 -19.46 7.01
CA PHE A 254 -2.36 -20.66 7.03
C PHE A 254 -2.31 -21.30 8.42
N SER A 255 -2.27 -22.63 8.42
CA SER A 255 -2.03 -23.41 9.64
C SER A 255 -0.54 -23.31 10.01
N VAL A 256 -0.24 -22.66 11.13
CA VAL A 256 1.12 -22.56 11.68
C VAL A 256 1.20 -23.32 13.01
N PRO A 257 1.69 -24.57 13.01
CA PRO A 257 1.81 -25.37 14.23
C PRO A 257 2.70 -24.76 15.31
N TYR A 258 2.54 -25.24 16.55
CA TYR A 258 3.35 -24.85 17.71
C TYR A 258 4.87 -25.03 17.51
N THR A 259 5.29 -25.94 16.63
CA THR A 259 6.71 -26.16 16.29
C THR A 259 7.37 -24.92 15.69
N PHE A 260 6.60 -24.00 15.11
CA PHE A 260 7.09 -22.74 14.54
C PHE A 260 7.22 -21.60 15.55
N ARG A 261 6.98 -21.83 16.86
CA ARG A 261 7.17 -20.81 17.90
C ARG A 261 8.57 -20.18 17.84
N ASP A 262 9.59 -20.99 17.57
CA ASP A 262 10.97 -20.50 17.48
C ASP A 262 11.15 -19.61 16.26
N ALA A 263 10.51 -19.93 15.13
CA ALA A 263 10.52 -19.11 13.92
C ALA A 263 9.84 -17.74 14.12
N LEU A 264 8.90 -17.66 15.08
CA LEU A 264 8.23 -16.43 15.52
C LEU A 264 8.92 -15.74 16.72
N ASP A 265 10.12 -16.22 17.09
CA ASP A 265 10.90 -15.77 18.26
C ASP A 265 10.15 -15.84 19.61
N ILE A 266 9.27 -16.83 19.74
CA ILE A 266 8.53 -17.09 20.97
C ILE A 266 9.28 -18.10 21.83
N LYS A 267 9.56 -17.75 23.08
CA LYS A 267 10.34 -18.55 24.03
C LYS A 267 9.67 -18.61 25.40
N TYR A 268 9.85 -19.73 26.10
CA TYR A 268 9.47 -19.86 27.50
C TYR A 268 10.68 -19.55 28.36
N GLU A 269 10.66 -18.41 29.06
CA GLU A 269 11.80 -17.90 29.82
C GLU A 269 11.38 -17.47 31.22
N GLN A 270 12.33 -17.54 32.16
CA GLN A 270 12.13 -17.03 33.51
C GLN A 270 12.24 -15.51 33.50
N ARG A 271 11.25 -14.81 34.05
CA ARG A 271 11.32 -13.38 34.34
C ARG A 271 11.25 -13.13 35.82
N ILE A 272 12.16 -12.29 36.31
CA ILE A 272 12.19 -11.85 37.70
C ILE A 272 11.44 -10.53 37.76
N LYS A 273 10.34 -10.52 38.52
CA LYS A 273 9.60 -9.30 38.85
C LYS A 273 9.44 -9.30 40.37
N ASP A 274 9.76 -8.19 41.02
CA ASP A 274 9.65 -8.04 42.47
C ASP A 274 10.41 -9.13 43.28
N LYS A 275 11.57 -9.56 42.77
CA LYS A 275 12.42 -10.66 43.30
C LYS A 275 11.82 -12.06 43.22
N GLU A 276 10.64 -12.22 42.62
CA GLU A 276 10.03 -13.52 42.36
C GLU A 276 10.23 -13.91 40.89
N GLY A 277 10.73 -15.13 40.67
CA GLY A 277 10.93 -15.68 39.33
C GLY A 277 9.66 -16.39 38.86
N SER A 278 9.09 -15.94 37.75
CA SER A 278 7.95 -16.58 37.09
C SER A 278 8.34 -17.04 35.70
N MET A 279 7.87 -18.21 35.29
CA MET A 279 8.09 -18.73 33.93
C MET A 279 6.99 -18.20 33.01
N VAL A 280 7.37 -17.46 31.98
CA VAL A 280 6.43 -16.78 31.07
C VAL A 280 6.81 -16.99 29.61
N TRP A 281 5.80 -16.99 28.75
CA TRP A 281 6.00 -16.95 27.30
C TRP A 281 6.31 -15.53 26.86
N THR A 282 7.38 -15.37 26.09
CA THR A 282 7.83 -14.08 25.58
C THR A 282 8.06 -14.14 24.09
N GLN A 283 7.87 -13.02 23.42
CA GLN A 283 8.07 -12.86 22.00
C GLN A 283 9.12 -11.78 21.76
N GLY A 284 10.04 -12.02 20.83
CA GLY A 284 10.91 -11.00 20.27
C GLY A 284 10.56 -10.70 18.81
N PRO A 285 11.24 -9.74 18.17
CA PRO A 285 10.94 -9.30 16.81
C PRO A 285 11.63 -10.11 15.70
N ILE A 286 12.49 -11.09 16.02
CA ILE A 286 13.38 -11.70 15.04
C ILE A 286 12.75 -12.93 14.40
N LEU A 287 12.10 -12.75 13.25
CA LEU A 287 11.55 -13.85 12.48
C LEU A 287 12.66 -14.65 11.78
N LYS A 288 12.51 -15.98 11.75
CA LYS A 288 13.51 -16.91 11.19
C LYS A 288 12.90 -18.14 10.53
N PHE A 289 11.92 -17.95 9.63
CA PHE A 289 11.47 -19.04 8.76
C PHE A 289 12.63 -19.51 7.87
N LYS A 290 12.76 -20.83 7.68
CA LYS A 290 13.93 -21.47 7.07
C LYS A 290 13.53 -22.52 6.03
N MET A 291 14.52 -22.97 5.25
CA MET A 291 14.32 -24.01 4.25
C MET A 291 13.67 -25.27 4.86
N GLY A 292 12.66 -25.80 4.17
CA GLY A 292 11.89 -26.98 4.58
C GLY A 292 10.65 -26.66 5.40
N ASP A 293 10.50 -25.43 5.89
CA ASP A 293 9.27 -24.99 6.56
C ASP A 293 8.10 -25.07 5.59
N ASN A 294 6.98 -25.64 6.06
CA ASN A 294 5.82 -25.95 5.24
C ASN A 294 4.52 -25.51 5.92
N PHE A 295 3.66 -24.81 5.18
CA PHE A 295 2.41 -24.24 5.66
C PHE A 295 1.27 -24.57 4.72
N SER A 296 0.32 -25.38 5.19
CA SER A 296 -0.93 -25.61 4.45
C SER A 296 -1.96 -24.55 4.82
N ALA A 297 -2.65 -24.01 3.82
CA ALA A 297 -3.81 -23.18 4.05
C ALA A 297 -4.91 -23.98 4.75
N LYS A 298 -5.72 -23.34 5.60
CA LYS A 298 -6.79 -24.04 6.33
C LYS A 298 -7.90 -24.60 5.44
N ASN A 299 -8.06 -24.03 4.25
CA ASN A 299 -8.95 -24.59 3.23
C ASN A 299 -8.35 -25.82 2.51
N ASN A 300 -7.11 -26.21 2.83
CA ASN A 300 -6.33 -27.31 2.25
C ASN A 300 -6.12 -27.24 0.72
N ASN A 301 -6.41 -26.10 0.08
CA ASN A 301 -6.28 -25.97 -1.38
C ASN A 301 -4.87 -25.57 -1.80
N ILE A 302 -4.12 -24.89 -0.93
CA ILE A 302 -2.77 -24.44 -1.22
C ILE A 302 -1.81 -24.75 -0.09
N THR A 303 -0.54 -24.95 -0.46
CA THR A 303 0.55 -25.24 0.48
C THR A 303 1.79 -24.44 0.07
N LEU A 304 2.45 -23.84 1.06
CA LEU A 304 3.69 -23.07 0.89
C LEU A 304 4.86 -23.87 1.43
N GLN A 305 5.92 -24.02 0.65
CA GLN A 305 7.16 -24.64 1.12
C GLN A 305 8.34 -23.69 0.95
N VAL A 306 8.96 -23.30 2.06
CA VAL A 306 10.15 -22.44 2.06
C VAL A 306 11.34 -23.21 1.48
N GLN A 307 11.96 -22.64 0.46
CA GLN A 307 13.12 -23.17 -0.26
C GLN A 307 14.42 -22.52 0.21
N PHE A 308 14.34 -21.29 0.70
CA PHE A 308 15.45 -20.55 1.29
C PHE A 308 14.92 -19.57 2.33
N GLY A 309 15.66 -19.36 3.41
CA GLY A 309 15.31 -18.38 4.43
C GLY A 309 16.54 -17.87 5.16
N ASP A 310 16.73 -16.56 5.10
CA ASP A 310 17.66 -15.81 5.93
C ASP A 310 16.90 -15.02 6.99
N GLN A 311 17.37 -15.07 8.23
CA GLN A 311 16.66 -14.54 9.40
C GLN A 311 16.70 -13.01 9.45
N MET A 312 15.77 -12.42 10.20
CA MET A 312 15.84 -11.01 10.57
C MET A 312 17.05 -10.73 11.46
N GLY A 313 17.51 -9.48 11.48
CA GLY A 313 18.59 -9.06 12.35
C GLY A 313 18.66 -7.54 12.49
N TRP A 314 19.21 -7.06 13.61
CA TRP A 314 19.50 -5.64 13.75
C TRP A 314 20.87 -5.32 13.16
N ASP A 315 20.89 -4.49 12.12
CA ASP A 315 22.12 -3.95 11.55
C ASP A 315 22.53 -2.72 12.38
N ARG A 316 23.60 -2.88 13.16
CA ARG A 316 24.10 -1.81 14.06
C ARG A 316 24.69 -0.65 13.29
N ASP A 317 25.34 -0.94 12.16
CA ASP A 317 26.08 0.06 11.39
C ASP A 317 25.10 0.97 10.66
N LYS A 318 24.00 0.41 10.16
CA LYS A 318 22.93 1.16 9.50
C LYS A 318 21.84 1.64 10.44
N SER A 319 21.86 1.17 11.69
CA SER A 319 20.80 1.44 12.68
C SER A 319 19.41 1.12 12.12
N GLU A 320 19.29 -0.03 11.44
CA GLU A 320 18.04 -0.47 10.82
C GLU A 320 17.81 -1.97 11.04
N MET A 321 16.55 -2.39 10.92
CA MET A 321 16.18 -3.81 10.97
C MET A 321 16.39 -4.44 9.58
N TYR A 322 17.34 -5.35 9.47
CA TYR A 322 17.39 -6.27 8.34
C TYR A 322 16.21 -7.24 8.42
N LEU A 323 15.36 -7.22 7.39
CA LEU A 323 14.10 -7.96 7.37
C LEU A 323 14.24 -9.44 6.94
N GLY A 324 15.47 -9.90 6.70
CA GLY A 324 15.72 -11.24 6.16
C GLY A 324 15.29 -11.37 4.70
N SER A 325 15.44 -12.59 4.17
CA SER A 325 14.97 -12.93 2.82
C SER A 325 14.41 -14.34 2.81
N ILE A 326 13.35 -14.55 2.05
CA ILE A 326 12.67 -15.83 1.89
C ILE A 326 12.48 -16.10 0.41
N VAL A 327 12.69 -17.34 0.01
CA VAL A 327 12.19 -17.90 -1.25
C VAL A 327 11.31 -19.09 -0.92
N PHE A 328 10.11 -19.16 -1.49
CA PHE A 328 9.21 -20.28 -1.27
C PHE A 328 8.49 -20.71 -2.55
N ASP A 329 8.09 -21.97 -2.59
CA ASP A 329 7.26 -22.56 -3.63
C ASP A 329 5.81 -22.65 -3.14
N LEU A 330 4.88 -22.25 -4.01
CA LEU A 330 3.45 -22.41 -3.84
C LEU A 330 2.98 -23.65 -4.60
N PHE A 331 2.26 -24.52 -3.91
CA PHE A 331 1.62 -25.70 -4.46
C PHE A 331 0.10 -25.58 -4.34
N GLU A 332 -0.62 -26.12 -5.32
CA GLU A 332 -2.07 -26.21 -5.35
C GLU A 332 -2.50 -27.68 -5.33
N LEU A 333 -3.46 -28.03 -4.49
CA LEU A 333 -3.99 -29.38 -4.38
C LEU A 333 -5.08 -29.58 -5.44
N ILE A 334 -4.78 -30.36 -6.46
CA ILE A 334 -5.73 -30.73 -7.53
C ILE A 334 -5.76 -32.25 -7.58
N ASP A 335 -6.95 -32.84 -7.48
CA ASP A 335 -7.16 -34.31 -7.50
C ASP A 335 -6.27 -35.07 -6.50
N LYS A 336 -6.18 -34.56 -5.26
CA LYS A 336 -5.34 -35.12 -4.17
C LYS A 336 -3.83 -35.13 -4.46
N LYS A 337 -3.37 -34.39 -5.48
CA LYS A 337 -1.95 -34.21 -5.81
C LYS A 337 -1.56 -32.75 -5.69
N TYR A 338 -0.40 -32.50 -5.08
CA TYR A 338 0.17 -31.16 -5.00
C TYR A 338 0.89 -30.83 -6.30
N ASN A 339 0.36 -29.85 -7.02
CA ASN A 339 0.94 -29.34 -8.25
C ASN A 339 1.67 -28.04 -7.96
N TYR A 340 2.92 -27.93 -8.42
CA TYR A 340 3.66 -26.69 -8.32
C TYR A 340 2.97 -25.61 -9.14
N LYS A 341 2.78 -24.43 -8.53
CA LYS A 341 2.13 -23.28 -9.16
C LYS A 341 3.13 -22.21 -9.52
N GLN A 342 3.88 -21.71 -8.52
CA GLN A 342 4.74 -20.54 -8.69
C GLN A 342 5.75 -20.44 -7.54
N ARG A 343 6.94 -19.91 -7.82
CA ARG A 343 7.96 -19.54 -6.84
C ARG A 343 7.93 -18.05 -6.59
N TYR A 344 8.09 -17.68 -5.32
CA TYR A 344 8.08 -16.30 -4.86
C TYR A 344 9.28 -15.98 -4.00
N GLN A 345 9.68 -14.71 -4.00
CA GLN A 345 10.64 -14.13 -3.07
C GLN A 345 10.02 -12.95 -2.32
N CYS A 346 10.31 -12.88 -1.03
CA CYS A 346 9.86 -11.85 -0.11
C CYS A 346 10.82 -11.72 1.08
N ASN A 347 10.53 -10.85 2.03
CA ASN A 347 11.19 -10.82 3.34
C ASN A 347 10.40 -11.62 4.40
N GLN A 348 10.93 -11.75 5.62
CA GLN A 348 10.31 -12.55 6.69
C GLN A 348 8.96 -11.96 7.16
N MET A 349 8.84 -10.63 7.21
CA MET A 349 7.61 -9.94 7.61
C MET A 349 6.50 -10.13 6.57
N GLU A 350 6.84 -10.06 5.29
CA GLU A 350 5.92 -10.30 4.18
C GLU A 350 5.42 -11.75 4.14
N LEU A 351 6.29 -12.73 4.47
CA LEU A 351 5.88 -14.13 4.63
C LEU A 351 4.91 -14.26 5.81
N LEU A 352 5.23 -13.71 6.98
CA LEU A 352 4.35 -13.76 8.14
C LEU A 352 2.98 -13.16 7.84
N GLU A 353 2.95 -12.02 7.17
CA GLU A 353 1.69 -11.40 6.77
C GLU A 353 0.89 -12.25 5.77
N LEU A 354 1.57 -12.92 4.83
CA LEU A 354 0.92 -13.90 3.96
C LEU A 354 0.32 -15.06 4.78
N LEU A 355 1.03 -15.55 5.80
CA LEU A 355 0.52 -16.59 6.69
C LEU A 355 -0.73 -16.16 7.46
N ILE A 356 -0.78 -14.90 7.92
CA ILE A 356 -1.91 -14.32 8.66
C ILE A 356 -3.11 -14.10 7.73
N ASN A 357 -2.90 -13.38 6.63
CA ASN A 357 -4.00 -12.82 5.83
C ASN A 357 -4.39 -13.67 4.62
N GLY A 358 -3.50 -14.53 4.11
CA GLY A 358 -3.70 -15.31 2.87
C GLY A 358 -3.69 -14.50 1.57
N ASN A 359 -4.07 -13.23 1.63
CA ASN A 359 -4.21 -12.34 0.49
C ASN A 359 -2.92 -11.55 0.31
N SER A 360 -2.02 -12.01 -0.57
CA SER A 360 -0.74 -11.32 -0.79
C SER A 360 0.13 -11.86 -1.92
N LEU A 361 -0.20 -12.98 -2.55
CA LEU A 361 0.73 -13.63 -3.49
C LEU A 361 1.11 -12.75 -4.69
N ASP A 362 0.19 -11.93 -5.19
CA ASP A 362 0.47 -11.03 -6.32
C ASP A 362 1.41 -9.86 -5.98
N ARG A 363 1.61 -9.58 -4.69
CA ARG A 363 2.54 -8.54 -4.22
C ARG A 363 3.99 -9.01 -4.14
N LEU A 364 4.20 -10.33 -4.16
CA LEU A 364 5.50 -10.95 -3.95
C LEU A 364 6.24 -11.10 -5.27
N THR A 365 7.57 -11.06 -5.22
CA THR A 365 8.40 -11.14 -6.43
C THR A 365 8.31 -12.56 -6.98
N LYS A 366 7.67 -12.72 -8.15
CA LYS A 366 7.61 -14.00 -8.88
C LYS A 366 8.98 -14.30 -9.45
N ILE A 367 9.49 -15.50 -9.18
CA ILE A 367 10.76 -15.98 -9.75
C ILE A 367 10.46 -17.18 -10.63
N SER A 368 11.04 -17.22 -11.82
CA SER A 368 11.08 -18.42 -12.62
C SER A 368 11.90 -19.47 -11.89
N ARG A 369 11.36 -20.68 -11.75
CA ARG A 369 12.18 -21.82 -11.35
C ARG A 369 13.20 -21.98 -12.48
N SER A 370 14.46 -21.63 -12.24
CA SER A 370 15.51 -21.94 -13.20
C SER A 370 15.40 -23.44 -13.48
N ALA A 371 15.51 -23.83 -14.75
CA ALA A 371 15.71 -25.22 -15.10
C ALA A 371 17.07 -25.63 -14.53
N ILE A 372 17.09 -25.97 -13.24
CA ILE A 372 18.14 -26.77 -12.67
C ILE A 372 17.88 -28.12 -13.29
N ASN A 373 18.52 -28.36 -14.43
CA ASN A 373 18.72 -29.71 -14.95
C ASN A 373 19.37 -30.48 -13.81
N ILE A 374 18.59 -31.37 -13.19
CA ILE A 374 19.10 -32.41 -12.31
C ILE A 374 19.89 -33.39 -13.17
#